data_AF-A0A7V9FNT4-F1
#
_entry.id   AF-A0A7V9FNT4-F1
#
_cell.length_a   1.000
_cell.length_b   1.000
_cell.length_c   1.000
_cell.angle_alpha   90.00
_cell.angle_beta   90.00
_cell.angle_gamma   90.00
#
_symmetry.space_group_name_H-M   'P 1'
#
loop_
_entity.id
_entity.type
_entity.pdbx_description
1 polymer ?
#
loop_
_entity_poly.entity_id
_entity_poly.type
_entity_poly.pdbx_seq_one_letter_code
_entity_poly.pdbx_strand_id
1 'polypeptide(L)'
;MTRREGGWGAAGVDPLKSIRGRPIEILTREDVKFSSGGIAVEIFGELGFESRLVTDEEFDTSPDRIVFIGGNAAWHERALDRIRPLPRTHRPGVIVWHSEPLPFPRAAGLRLAPMTPREIGKVILRDRRVSDPHSNARHMRRIAREGIIDLLTVAARSYQAFLAEEGISSELIPVGYHPIHGHLLDLERDIDVLFLGDLRVRRRKQILRRLERDGLDVHAVGSYSDQRYWGEGRTQLLNRAKILLNLPRHAGLLADLRLILGMAAGALVISEPVYLPDPFEPGKHYVEATIEEMPETARRYLADEDARRRITEAGHAFVTQELTWEHSFADLLALAAERLPPLAARATSP
;
A
#
# COMPACT_ATOMS: atom_id res chain seq x y z
N MET A 1 -0.27 10.40 19.64
CA MET A 1 -0.51 11.14 18.39
C MET A 1 -2.01 11.30 18.28
N THR A 2 -2.54 12.44 18.70
CA THR A 2 -3.97 12.75 18.74
C THR A 2 -4.53 12.75 17.31
N ARG A 3 -5.30 11.72 16.94
CA ARG A 3 -6.15 11.72 15.74
C ARG A 3 -6.96 13.01 15.78
N ARG A 4 -6.97 13.79 14.68
CA ARG A 4 -8.00 14.80 14.49
C ARG A 4 -9.31 14.03 14.32
N GLU A 5 -10.01 13.80 15.42
CA GLU A 5 -11.45 13.54 15.42
C GLU A 5 -12.14 14.82 14.95
N GLY A 6 -11.99 15.11 13.66
CA GLY A 6 -12.64 16.21 12.97
C GLY A 6 -13.62 15.60 12.01
N GLY A 7 -14.81 15.26 12.50
CA GLY A 7 -15.96 15.06 11.62
C GLY A 7 -16.04 16.24 10.65
N TRP A 8 -16.31 15.93 9.38
CA TRP A 8 -16.49 16.88 8.28
C TRP A 8 -17.77 17.72 8.45
N GLY A 9 -17.94 18.35 9.62
CA GLY A 9 -19.21 18.86 10.08
C GLY A 9 -19.06 19.84 11.25
N ALA A 10 -18.16 20.80 11.16
CA ALA A 10 -18.24 22.06 11.92
C ALA A 10 -17.39 23.15 11.27
N ALA A 11 -18.03 24.28 10.93
CA ALA A 11 -17.56 25.44 10.15
C ALA A 11 -17.61 25.25 8.62
N GLY A 12 -18.46 26.02 7.94
CA GLY A 12 -18.79 25.95 6.51
C GLY A 12 -17.69 26.36 5.52
N VAL A 13 -16.45 25.92 5.73
CA VAL A 13 -15.34 26.07 4.78
C VAL A 13 -15.00 24.69 4.25
N ASP A 14 -15.24 24.45 2.96
CA ASP A 14 -14.82 23.22 2.28
C ASP A 14 -13.30 23.06 2.39
N PRO A 15 -12.77 22.06 3.11
CA PRO A 15 -11.33 21.87 3.30
C PRO A 15 -10.61 21.61 1.98
N LEU A 16 -11.33 21.20 0.93
CA LEU A 16 -10.79 20.90 -0.39
C LEU A 16 -10.88 22.08 -1.37
N LYS A 17 -11.37 23.25 -0.92
CA LYS A 17 -11.69 24.40 -1.78
C LYS A 17 -10.54 24.83 -2.69
N SER A 18 -9.28 24.75 -2.25
CA SER A 18 -8.10 25.18 -3.02
C SER A 18 -7.80 24.28 -4.24
N ILE A 19 -8.32 23.05 -4.25
CA ILE A 19 -8.11 22.06 -5.31
C ILE A 19 -9.40 21.66 -6.03
N ARG A 20 -10.57 22.09 -5.53
CA ARG A 20 -11.86 21.91 -6.21
C ARG A 20 -11.80 22.45 -7.63
N GLY A 21 -12.36 21.69 -8.58
CA GLY A 21 -12.39 22.04 -10.00
C GLY A 21 -11.09 21.75 -10.76
N ARG A 22 -10.07 21.19 -10.10
CA ARG A 22 -8.86 20.66 -10.77
C ARG A 22 -9.05 19.19 -11.06
N PRO A 23 -9.10 18.77 -12.34
CA PRO A 23 -9.24 17.36 -12.65
C PRO A 23 -7.98 16.57 -12.24
N ILE A 24 -8.20 15.36 -11.74
CA ILE A 24 -7.14 14.46 -11.25
C ILE A 24 -6.85 13.41 -12.33
N GLU A 25 -5.64 13.44 -12.86
CA GLU A 25 -5.15 12.49 -13.83
C GLU A 25 -4.28 11.45 -13.15
N ILE A 26 -4.76 10.20 -13.12
CA ILE A 26 -4.11 9.08 -12.45
C ILE A 26 -3.24 8.36 -13.47
N LEU A 27 -1.92 8.44 -13.30
CA LEU A 27 -1.00 7.75 -14.19
C LEU A 27 -1.15 6.23 -14.01
N THR A 28 -1.30 5.53 -15.13
CA THR A 28 -1.37 4.08 -15.17
C THR A 28 -0.37 3.49 -16.15
N ARG A 29 -0.12 2.19 -16.00
CA ARG A 29 0.70 1.39 -16.91
C ARG A 29 -0.15 0.35 -17.60
N GLU A 30 -0.13 0.36 -18.92
CA GLU A 30 -0.85 -0.61 -19.74
C GLU A 30 -0.38 -2.05 -19.51
N ASP A 31 0.90 -2.25 -19.15
CA ASP A 31 1.46 -3.59 -18.92
C ASP A 31 1.19 -4.15 -17.51
N VAL A 32 0.54 -3.36 -16.64
CA VAL A 32 0.19 -3.78 -15.27
C VAL A 32 -1.27 -4.20 -15.24
N LYS A 33 -1.50 -5.52 -15.25
CA LYS A 33 -2.84 -6.12 -15.27
C LYS A 33 -3.71 -5.81 -14.04
N PHE A 34 -3.10 -5.39 -12.93
CA PHE A 34 -3.79 -5.06 -11.68
C PHE A 34 -3.25 -3.73 -11.15
N SER A 35 -3.92 -2.65 -11.52
CA SER A 35 -3.63 -1.31 -11.05
C SER A 35 -4.71 -0.87 -10.07
N SER A 36 -4.32 -0.23 -8.95
CA SER A 36 -5.25 0.44 -8.05
C SER A 36 -5.85 1.71 -8.67
N GLY A 37 -5.39 2.12 -9.85
CA GLY A 37 -5.83 3.36 -10.49
C GLY A 37 -7.32 3.42 -10.77
N GLY A 38 -7.96 2.30 -11.18
CA GLY A 38 -9.40 2.28 -11.41
C GLY A 38 -10.20 2.58 -10.14
N ILE A 39 -9.73 2.08 -8.99
CA ILE A 39 -10.36 2.33 -7.70
C ILE A 39 -10.10 3.76 -7.22
N ALA A 40 -8.91 4.32 -7.51
CA ALA A 40 -8.65 5.73 -7.25
C ALA A 40 -9.57 6.65 -8.06
N VAL A 41 -9.89 6.33 -9.33
CA VAL A 41 -10.85 7.09 -10.14
C VAL A 41 -12.23 7.08 -9.48
N GLU A 42 -12.71 5.89 -9.11
CA GLU A 42 -14.00 5.70 -8.44
C GLU A 42 -14.10 6.55 -7.18
N ILE A 43 -13.15 6.39 -6.25
CA ILE A 43 -13.16 7.07 -4.95
C ILE A 43 -12.99 8.60 -5.09
N PHE A 44 -12.10 9.07 -5.98
CA PHE A 44 -11.99 10.51 -6.22
C PHE A 44 -13.27 11.08 -6.83
N GLY A 45 -13.98 10.30 -7.67
CA GLY A 45 -15.30 10.64 -8.18
C GLY A 45 -16.33 10.80 -7.07
N GLU A 46 -16.38 9.86 -6.12
CA GLU A 46 -17.26 9.92 -4.94
C GLU A 46 -16.96 11.13 -4.04
N LEU A 47 -15.68 11.53 -3.95
CA LEU A 47 -15.24 12.74 -3.25
C LEU A 47 -15.50 14.03 -4.05
N GLY A 48 -16.08 13.91 -5.25
CA GLY A 48 -16.52 15.02 -6.11
C GLY A 48 -15.41 15.64 -6.95
N PHE A 49 -14.43 14.85 -7.38
CA PHE A 49 -13.40 15.24 -8.34
C PHE A 49 -13.64 14.58 -9.68
N GLU A 50 -13.51 15.36 -10.76
CA GLU A 50 -13.33 14.79 -12.08
C GLU A 50 -11.98 14.06 -12.09
N SER A 51 -11.99 12.77 -12.37
CA SER A 51 -10.77 11.98 -12.43
C SER A 51 -10.81 10.96 -13.56
N ARG A 52 -9.63 10.63 -14.09
CA ARG A 52 -9.48 9.67 -15.19
C ARG A 52 -8.12 8.99 -15.15
N LEU A 53 -8.06 7.79 -15.73
CA LEU A 53 -6.80 7.10 -16.01
C LEU A 53 -6.14 7.72 -17.24
N VAL A 54 -4.81 7.85 -17.19
CA VAL A 54 -3.98 8.35 -18.29
C VAL A 54 -2.67 7.60 -18.36
N THR A 55 -2.10 7.49 -19.56
CA THR A 55 -0.72 7.02 -19.74
C THR A 55 0.28 8.16 -19.58
N ASP A 56 1.58 7.83 -19.52
CA ASP A 56 2.67 8.81 -19.52
C ASP A 56 2.66 9.74 -20.76
N GLU A 57 1.97 9.34 -21.84
CA GLU A 57 1.93 10.05 -23.12
C GLU A 57 0.67 10.93 -23.26
N GLU A 58 -0.43 10.56 -22.60
CA GLU A 58 -1.74 11.20 -22.79
C GLU A 58 -2.11 12.23 -21.70
N PHE A 59 -1.35 12.28 -20.60
CA PHE A 59 -1.67 13.21 -19.51
C PHE A 59 -1.41 14.68 -19.92
N ASP A 60 -2.20 15.57 -19.34
CA ASP A 60 -2.20 17.02 -19.54
C ASP A 60 -1.26 17.69 -18.53
N THR A 61 -0.29 18.46 -19.05
CA THR A 61 0.69 19.18 -18.24
C THR A 61 0.24 20.58 -17.84
N SER A 62 -1.04 20.93 -18.05
CA SER A 62 -1.58 22.25 -17.70
C SER A 62 -1.60 22.48 -16.18
N PRO A 63 -1.36 23.72 -15.72
CA PRO A 63 -1.26 24.02 -14.29
C PRO A 63 -2.57 23.84 -13.50
N ASP A 64 -3.71 23.76 -14.19
CA ASP A 64 -5.02 23.47 -13.61
C ASP A 64 -5.30 21.99 -13.38
N ARG A 65 -4.37 21.11 -13.76
CA ARG A 65 -4.45 19.66 -13.48
C ARG A 65 -3.77 19.28 -12.17
N ILE A 66 -4.14 18.10 -11.68
CA ILE A 66 -3.40 17.35 -10.68
C ILE A 66 -2.98 16.02 -11.31
N VAL A 67 -1.70 15.70 -11.26
CA VAL A 67 -1.18 14.40 -11.67
C VAL A 67 -0.95 13.57 -10.42
N PHE A 68 -1.67 12.44 -10.32
CA PHE A 68 -1.56 11.49 -9.24
C PHE A 68 -0.76 10.25 -9.68
N ILE A 69 0.30 9.94 -8.93
CA ILE A 69 1.17 8.80 -9.17
C ILE A 69 1.08 7.84 -7.98
N GLY A 70 0.33 6.75 -8.15
CA GLY A 70 0.22 5.68 -7.16
C GLY A 70 1.30 4.60 -7.36
N GLY A 71 1.87 4.10 -6.26
CA GLY A 71 2.87 3.03 -6.29
C GLY A 71 4.30 3.54 -6.55
N ASN A 72 4.94 3.07 -7.62
CA ASN A 72 6.33 3.44 -7.90
C ASN A 72 6.42 4.60 -8.89
N ALA A 73 6.92 5.76 -8.44
CA ALA A 73 7.17 6.88 -9.35
C ALA A 73 8.19 6.55 -10.46
N ALA A 74 9.09 5.58 -10.24
CA ALA A 74 10.08 5.16 -11.24
C ALA A 74 9.46 4.54 -12.48
N TRP A 75 8.21 4.10 -12.40
CA TRP A 75 7.47 3.55 -13.52
C TRP A 75 7.03 4.62 -14.52
N HIS A 76 6.91 5.86 -14.06
CA HIS A 76 6.35 7.01 -14.76
C HIS A 76 7.40 8.07 -15.12
N GLU A 77 8.65 7.66 -15.34
CA GLU A 77 9.75 8.59 -15.65
C GLU A 77 9.45 9.47 -16.87
N ARG A 78 8.78 8.93 -17.89
CA ARG A 78 8.43 9.71 -19.09
C ARG A 78 7.46 10.85 -18.76
N ALA A 79 6.53 10.63 -17.84
CA ALA A 79 5.64 11.70 -17.38
C ALA A 79 6.42 12.75 -16.59
N LEU A 80 7.31 12.32 -15.69
CA LEU A 80 8.19 13.22 -14.95
C LEU A 80 9.13 14.01 -15.89
N ASP A 81 9.65 13.39 -16.96
CA ASP A 81 10.47 14.05 -17.98
C ASP A 81 9.73 15.19 -18.69
N ARG A 82 8.42 15.02 -18.93
CA ARG A 82 7.57 16.06 -19.52
C ARG A 82 7.25 17.22 -18.56
N ILE A 83 7.17 16.94 -17.26
CA ILE A 83 6.88 17.95 -16.23
C ILE A 83 8.16 18.71 -15.83
N ARG A 84 9.32 18.05 -15.80
CA ARG A 84 10.60 18.59 -15.33
C ARG A 84 11.03 19.93 -15.96
N PRO A 85 10.89 20.18 -17.27
CA PRO A 85 11.29 21.45 -17.87
C PRO A 85 10.31 22.60 -17.55
N LEU A 86 9.12 22.31 -17.02
CA LEU A 86 8.08 23.30 -16.79
C LEU A 86 8.32 24.04 -15.47
N PRO A 87 8.25 25.38 -15.44
CA PRO A 87 8.26 26.14 -14.19
C PRO A 87 7.11 25.69 -13.28
N ARG A 88 7.33 25.75 -11.95
CA ARG A 88 6.33 25.31 -10.96
C ARG A 88 4.95 25.98 -11.13
N THR A 89 4.89 27.20 -11.63
CA THR A 89 3.63 27.94 -11.88
C THR A 89 2.91 27.55 -13.17
N HIS A 90 3.56 26.79 -14.06
CA HIS A 90 3.05 26.42 -15.38
C HIS A 90 2.89 24.90 -15.56
N ARG A 91 3.06 24.13 -14.48
CA ARG A 91 3.02 22.67 -14.48
C ARG A 91 1.87 22.18 -13.58
N PRO A 92 1.40 20.93 -13.73
CA PRO A 92 0.32 20.43 -12.90
C PRO A 92 0.80 20.24 -11.45
N GLY A 93 -0.13 20.16 -10.51
CA GLY A 93 0.21 19.73 -9.14
C GLY A 93 0.59 18.25 -9.15
N VAL A 94 1.76 17.88 -8.63
CA VAL A 94 2.23 16.49 -8.66
C VAL A 94 2.12 15.85 -7.28
N ILE A 95 1.26 14.84 -7.18
CA ILE A 95 1.10 14.02 -5.98
C ILE A 95 1.69 12.64 -6.22
N VAL A 96 2.54 12.19 -5.32
CA VAL A 96 3.06 10.81 -5.30
C VAL A 96 2.56 10.11 -4.04
N TRP A 97 1.92 8.96 -4.20
CA TRP A 97 1.58 8.04 -3.11
C TRP A 97 2.39 6.75 -3.26
N HIS A 98 3.49 6.67 -2.51
CA HIS A 98 4.46 5.59 -2.64
C HIS A 98 4.14 4.40 -1.74
N SER A 99 3.78 3.27 -2.35
CA SER A 99 3.47 2.02 -1.66
C SER A 99 4.49 0.91 -1.87
N GLU A 100 5.48 1.10 -2.74
CA GLU A 100 6.51 0.10 -2.97
C GLU A 100 7.54 0.05 -1.84
N PRO A 101 8.21 -1.09 -1.62
CA PRO A 101 9.19 -1.23 -0.56
C PRO A 101 10.33 -0.22 -0.69
N LEU A 102 10.67 0.42 0.44
CA LEU A 102 11.91 1.16 0.66
C LEU A 102 12.82 0.41 1.65
N PRO A 103 14.11 0.76 1.73
CA PRO A 103 14.98 0.23 2.77
C PRO A 103 14.45 0.58 4.16
N PHE A 104 14.83 -0.22 5.15
CA PHE A 104 14.50 0.11 6.53
C PHE A 104 15.32 1.33 6.99
N PRO A 105 14.75 2.16 7.88
CA PRO A 105 15.52 3.16 8.59
C PRO A 105 16.57 2.49 9.48
N ARG A 106 17.67 3.19 9.77
CA ARG A 106 18.79 2.65 10.58
C ARG A 106 18.31 2.18 11.94
N ALA A 107 17.37 2.89 12.54
CA ALA A 107 16.79 2.57 13.84
C ALA A 107 16.10 1.18 13.89
N ALA A 108 15.71 0.61 12.75
CA ALA A 108 15.10 -0.71 12.71
C ALA A 108 16.10 -1.84 13.04
N GLY A 109 17.41 -1.65 12.81
CA GLY A 109 18.40 -2.72 12.96
C GLY A 109 18.19 -3.93 12.03
N LEU A 110 17.30 -3.81 11.04
CA LEU A 110 16.90 -4.87 10.13
C LEU A 110 17.71 -4.82 8.83
N ARG A 111 17.85 -5.98 8.19
CA ARG A 111 18.48 -6.11 6.87
C ARG A 111 17.49 -6.63 5.85
N LEU A 112 17.54 -6.04 4.66
CA LEU A 112 16.81 -6.56 3.51
C LEU A 112 17.35 -7.93 3.12
N ALA A 113 16.44 -8.78 2.63
CA ALA A 113 16.82 -10.04 2.01
C ALA A 113 17.64 -9.75 0.73
N PRO A 114 18.66 -10.58 0.41
CA PRO A 114 19.46 -10.36 -0.78
C PRO A 114 18.61 -10.41 -2.06
N MET A 115 19.03 -9.64 -3.06
CA MET A 115 18.40 -9.67 -4.39
C MET A 115 18.60 -11.05 -5.04
N THR A 116 17.58 -11.48 -5.78
CA THR A 116 17.66 -12.68 -6.63
C THR A 116 18.49 -12.37 -7.89
N PRO A 117 19.10 -13.39 -8.54
CA PRO A 117 19.81 -13.18 -9.81
C PRO A 117 18.97 -12.48 -10.88
N ARG A 118 17.66 -12.77 -10.92
CA ARG A 118 16.72 -12.11 -11.83
C ARG A 118 16.61 -10.61 -11.58
N GLU A 119 16.62 -10.19 -10.31
CA GLU A 119 16.54 -8.77 -9.94
C GLU A 119 17.84 -8.05 -10.21
N ILE A 120 18.97 -8.69 -9.92
CA ILE A 120 20.28 -8.18 -10.30
C ILE A 120 20.32 -7.98 -11.82
N GLY A 121 19.86 -8.97 -12.59
CA GLY A 121 19.72 -8.85 -14.04
C GLY A 121 18.84 -7.68 -14.47
N LYS A 122 17.66 -7.51 -13.86
CA LYS A 122 16.78 -6.35 -14.12
C LYS A 122 17.46 -5.02 -13.81
N VAL A 123 18.20 -4.91 -12.71
CA VAL A 123 18.94 -3.70 -12.32
C VAL A 123 20.04 -3.39 -13.33
N ILE A 124 20.84 -4.40 -13.72
CA ILE A 124 21.91 -4.28 -14.72
C ILE A 124 21.33 -3.84 -16.08
N LEU A 125 20.22 -4.45 -16.48
CA LEU A 125 19.53 -4.14 -17.75
C LEU A 125 18.70 -2.85 -17.69
N ARG A 126 18.66 -2.14 -16.54
CA ARG A 126 17.82 -0.95 -16.32
C ARG A 126 16.35 -1.18 -16.70
N ASP A 127 15.84 -2.38 -16.40
CA ASP A 127 14.47 -2.77 -16.71
C ASP A 127 13.49 -1.84 -15.96
N ARG A 128 12.51 -1.27 -16.67
CA ARG A 128 11.48 -0.38 -16.10
C ARG A 128 10.59 -1.07 -15.04
N ARG A 129 10.70 -2.39 -14.89
CA ARG A 129 9.99 -3.22 -13.90
C ARG A 129 10.89 -3.62 -12.73
N VAL A 130 12.00 -2.93 -12.52
CA VAL A 130 12.73 -2.98 -11.24
C VAL A 130 11.84 -2.36 -10.17
N SER A 131 11.58 -3.10 -9.10
CA SER A 131 10.95 -2.60 -7.88
C SER A 131 11.67 -3.19 -6.67
N ASP A 132 12.98 -2.95 -6.60
CA ASP A 132 13.77 -3.29 -5.42
C ASP A 132 13.93 -2.07 -4.50
N PRO A 133 14.03 -2.27 -3.18
CA PRO A 133 14.11 -1.17 -2.22
C PRO A 133 15.20 -0.14 -2.51
N HIS A 134 16.38 -0.56 -2.97
CA HIS A 134 17.50 0.35 -3.20
C HIS A 134 17.31 1.20 -4.46
N SER A 135 16.77 0.59 -5.53
CA SER A 135 16.42 1.35 -6.73
C SER A 135 15.29 2.33 -6.47
N ASN A 136 14.28 1.94 -5.70
CA ASN A 136 13.19 2.82 -5.26
C ASN A 136 13.75 4.00 -4.46
N ALA A 137 14.58 3.75 -3.45
CA ALA A 137 15.21 4.82 -2.66
C ALA A 137 16.09 5.76 -3.50
N ARG A 138 16.89 5.22 -4.43
CA ARG A 138 17.71 6.04 -5.35
C ARG A 138 16.83 6.94 -6.21
N HIS A 139 15.74 6.40 -6.75
CA HIS A 139 14.80 7.18 -7.54
C HIS A 139 14.13 8.26 -6.69
N MET A 140 13.65 7.92 -5.49
CA MET A 140 13.02 8.88 -4.56
C MET A 140 13.95 10.04 -4.19
N ARG A 141 15.21 9.75 -3.85
CA ARG A 141 16.22 10.79 -3.58
C ARG A 141 16.40 11.74 -4.75
N ARG A 142 16.39 11.22 -5.97
CA ARG A 142 16.58 12.04 -7.17
C ARG A 142 15.38 12.96 -7.39
N ILE A 143 14.17 12.42 -7.46
CA ILE A 143 12.97 13.22 -7.75
C ILE A 143 12.64 14.20 -6.61
N ALA A 144 12.99 13.88 -5.36
CA ALA A 144 12.88 14.82 -4.23
C ALA A 144 13.82 16.02 -4.41
N ARG A 145 15.09 15.81 -4.82
CA ARG A 145 16.04 16.90 -5.08
C ARG A 145 15.66 17.75 -6.28
N GLU A 146 15.00 17.17 -7.27
CA GLU A 146 14.49 17.89 -8.45
C GLU A 146 13.33 18.84 -8.10
N GLY A 147 12.71 18.70 -6.93
CA GLY A 147 11.57 19.54 -6.53
C GLY A 147 10.34 19.36 -7.43
N ILE A 148 10.23 18.20 -8.10
CA ILE A 148 9.13 17.92 -9.04
C ILE A 148 7.82 17.53 -8.35
N ILE A 149 7.92 17.00 -7.13
CA ILE A 149 6.77 16.55 -6.34
C ILE A 149 6.29 17.70 -5.45
N ASP A 150 5.00 18.02 -5.52
CA ASP A 150 4.39 19.01 -4.64
C ASP A 150 3.88 18.37 -3.33
N LEU A 151 3.44 17.11 -3.40
CA LEU A 151 3.07 16.31 -2.22
C LEU A 151 3.58 14.87 -2.35
N LEU A 152 4.47 14.48 -1.44
CA LEU A 152 4.94 13.10 -1.30
C LEU A 152 4.27 12.44 -0.10
N THR A 153 3.55 11.36 -0.35
CA THR A 153 2.94 10.52 0.67
C THR A 153 3.46 9.09 0.56
N VAL A 154 3.46 8.36 1.67
CA VAL A 154 3.93 6.97 1.75
C VAL A 154 2.92 6.08 2.47
N ALA A 155 2.87 4.81 2.08
CA ALA A 155 1.93 3.82 2.62
C ALA A 155 2.25 3.32 4.04
N ALA A 156 3.50 3.40 4.48
CA ALA A 156 3.94 2.81 5.74
C ALA A 156 4.83 3.75 6.56
N ARG A 157 4.70 3.68 7.89
CA ARG A 157 5.50 4.52 8.79
C ARG A 157 7.01 4.24 8.68
N SER A 158 7.39 2.99 8.41
CA SER A 158 8.79 2.63 8.16
C SER A 158 9.38 3.32 6.92
N TYR A 159 8.58 3.53 5.88
CA TYR A 159 8.98 4.28 4.68
C TYR A 159 9.15 5.76 5.00
N GLN A 160 8.22 6.34 5.77
CA GLN A 160 8.30 7.73 6.22
C GLN A 160 9.57 7.97 7.05
N ALA A 161 9.85 7.07 8.00
CA ALA A 161 11.04 7.13 8.84
C ALA A 161 12.34 7.02 8.02
N PHE A 162 12.39 6.10 7.04
CA PHE A 162 13.53 5.99 6.13
C PHE A 162 13.75 7.29 5.33
N LEU A 163 12.69 7.86 4.73
CA LEU A 163 12.80 9.10 3.98
C LEU A 163 13.21 10.30 4.86
N ALA A 164 12.74 10.35 6.11
CA ALA A 164 13.16 11.37 7.07
C ALA A 164 14.66 11.31 7.37
N GLU A 165 15.24 10.10 7.54
CA GLU A 165 16.70 9.92 7.69
C GLU A 165 17.49 10.40 6.46
N GLU A 166 16.85 10.41 5.29
CA GLU A 166 17.42 10.89 4.03
C GLU A 166 17.14 12.39 3.78
N GLY A 167 16.52 13.09 4.73
CA GLY A 167 16.17 14.50 4.61
C GLY A 167 15.02 14.79 3.64
N ILE A 168 14.18 13.79 3.36
CA ILE A 168 13.04 13.89 2.43
C ILE A 168 11.75 13.93 3.24
N SER A 169 11.04 15.05 3.17
CA SER A 169 9.73 15.20 3.81
C SER A 169 8.68 14.34 3.10
N SER A 170 7.87 13.61 3.87
CA SER A 170 6.73 12.83 3.37
C SER A 170 5.66 12.68 4.44
N GLU A 171 4.41 12.50 4.01
CA GLU A 171 3.27 12.27 4.90
C GLU A 171 2.82 10.79 4.84
N LEU A 172 2.28 10.27 5.95
CA LEU A 172 1.77 8.91 6.01
C LEU A 172 0.31 8.87 5.55
N ILE A 173 0.04 8.17 4.45
CA ILE A 173 -1.31 7.83 3.98
C ILE A 173 -1.34 6.30 3.82
N PRO A 174 -1.95 5.55 4.75
CA PRO A 174 -1.89 4.09 4.72
C PRO A 174 -2.73 3.51 3.57
N VAL A 175 -2.40 2.29 3.13
CA VAL A 175 -3.27 1.55 2.20
C VAL A 175 -4.56 1.20 2.93
N GLY A 176 -5.66 1.62 2.34
CA GLY A 176 -7.01 1.34 2.80
C GLY A 176 -7.60 0.07 2.17
N TYR A 177 -8.65 -0.42 2.81
CA TYR A 177 -9.54 -1.45 2.31
C TYR A 177 -10.44 -0.92 1.19
N HIS A 178 -10.83 -1.84 0.31
CA HIS A 178 -11.87 -1.67 -0.68
C HIS A 178 -12.55 -3.03 -0.88
N PRO A 179 -13.85 -3.11 -1.21
CA PRO A 179 -14.57 -4.39 -1.35
C PRO A 179 -13.90 -5.44 -2.25
N ILE A 180 -13.14 -5.01 -3.27
CA ILE A 180 -12.36 -5.90 -4.14
C ILE A 180 -11.27 -6.69 -3.42
N HIS A 181 -10.85 -6.25 -2.22
CA HIS A 181 -9.89 -6.95 -1.38
C HIS A 181 -10.51 -8.21 -0.76
N GLY A 182 -11.81 -8.19 -0.49
CA GLY A 182 -12.56 -9.34 0.00
C GLY A 182 -13.68 -8.91 0.94
N HIS A 183 -14.56 -9.84 1.25
CA HIS A 183 -15.67 -9.67 2.19
C HIS A 183 -15.96 -11.03 2.85
N LEU A 184 -16.80 -11.04 3.89
CA LEU A 184 -17.22 -12.28 4.54
C LEU A 184 -18.22 -13.04 3.66
N LEU A 185 -18.00 -14.34 3.50
CA LEU A 185 -18.82 -15.23 2.67
C LEU A 185 -19.60 -16.29 3.47
N ASP A 186 -19.50 -16.28 4.80
CA ASP A 186 -20.13 -17.26 5.70
C ASP A 186 -19.86 -18.73 5.29
N LEU A 187 -18.60 -19.02 4.96
CA LEU A 187 -18.15 -20.36 4.58
C LEU A 187 -17.63 -21.14 5.79
N GLU A 188 -17.70 -22.46 5.71
CA GLU A 188 -16.97 -23.33 6.63
C GLU A 188 -15.46 -23.06 6.51
N ARG A 189 -14.81 -22.81 7.65
CA ARG A 189 -13.36 -22.60 7.73
C ARG A 189 -12.64 -23.95 7.86
N ASP A 190 -12.53 -24.68 6.76
CA ASP A 190 -11.94 -26.03 6.69
C ASP A 190 -10.41 -26.04 6.49
N ILE A 191 -9.78 -24.88 6.31
CA ILE A 191 -8.32 -24.74 6.23
C ILE A 191 -7.80 -24.19 7.56
N ASP A 192 -7.05 -24.99 8.31
CA ASP A 192 -6.51 -24.55 9.60
C ASP A 192 -5.52 -23.39 9.45
N VAL A 193 -4.50 -23.56 8.60
CA VAL A 193 -3.46 -22.56 8.37
C VAL A 193 -3.16 -22.41 6.89
N LEU A 194 -3.32 -21.19 6.38
CA LEU A 194 -3.07 -20.81 4.99
C LEU A 194 -1.84 -19.92 4.89
N PHE A 195 -0.98 -20.18 3.91
CA PHE A 195 -0.08 -19.16 3.37
C PHE A 195 -0.47 -18.87 1.91
N LEU A 196 -0.75 -17.60 1.62
CA LEU A 196 -1.05 -17.13 0.28
C LEU A 196 0.02 -16.15 -0.24
N GLY A 197 0.78 -16.58 -1.25
CA GLY A 197 1.75 -15.74 -1.94
C GLY A 197 2.74 -16.49 -2.83
N ASP A 198 3.63 -15.76 -3.51
CA ASP A 198 4.61 -16.37 -4.42
C ASP A 198 5.61 -17.27 -3.66
N LEU A 199 5.56 -18.57 -3.98
CA LEU A 199 6.39 -19.64 -3.39
C LEU A 199 7.79 -19.75 -4.00
N ARG A 200 8.11 -18.97 -5.04
CA ARG A 200 9.46 -18.93 -5.64
C ARG A 200 10.47 -18.17 -4.78
N VAL A 201 10.00 -17.43 -3.78
CA VAL A 201 10.86 -16.70 -2.84
C VAL A 201 11.56 -17.71 -1.90
N ARG A 202 12.89 -17.84 -2.04
CA ARG A 202 13.70 -18.81 -1.29
C ARG A 202 13.45 -18.77 0.22
N ARG A 203 13.37 -17.58 0.81
CA ARG A 203 13.10 -17.37 2.25
C ARG A 203 11.78 -18.02 2.68
N ARG A 204 10.69 -17.76 1.95
CA ARG A 204 9.37 -18.36 2.23
C ARG A 204 9.41 -19.87 2.15
N LYS A 205 10.05 -20.43 1.11
CA LYS A 205 10.20 -21.88 0.95
C LYS A 205 11.02 -22.52 2.09
N GLN A 206 11.96 -21.78 2.70
CA GLN A 206 12.72 -22.26 3.85
C GLN A 206 11.90 -22.20 5.14
N ILE A 207 11.15 -21.11 5.34
CA ILE A 207 10.24 -20.94 6.49
C ILE A 207 9.15 -22.01 6.47
N LEU A 208 8.44 -22.18 5.36
CA LEU A 208 7.35 -23.15 5.26
C LEU A 208 7.83 -24.58 5.55
N ARG A 209 8.98 -24.99 4.99
CA ARG A 209 9.60 -26.30 5.29
C ARG A 209 10.04 -26.44 6.75
N ARG A 210 10.35 -25.34 7.43
CA ARG A 210 10.67 -25.37 8.85
C ARG A 210 9.40 -25.55 9.67
N LEU A 211 8.36 -24.74 9.41
CA LEU A 211 7.06 -24.86 10.07
C LEU A 211 6.48 -26.27 9.96
N GLU A 212 6.60 -26.89 8.78
CA GLU A 212 6.20 -28.27 8.54
C GLU A 212 6.98 -29.27 9.42
N ARG A 213 8.31 -29.12 9.54
CA ARG A 213 9.13 -29.96 10.45
C ARG A 213 8.80 -29.74 11.92
N ASP A 214 8.40 -28.53 12.28
CA ASP A 214 7.99 -28.15 13.62
C ASP A 214 6.53 -28.57 13.91
N GLY A 215 5.90 -29.33 12.99
CA GLY A 215 4.58 -29.94 13.14
C GLY A 215 3.43 -28.97 12.92
N LEU A 216 3.61 -27.94 12.10
CA LEU A 216 2.55 -27.06 11.61
C LEU A 216 2.31 -27.34 10.13
N ASP A 217 1.19 -27.99 9.81
CA ASP A 217 0.77 -28.15 8.41
C ASP A 217 0.22 -26.83 7.88
N VAL A 218 0.84 -26.32 6.82
CA VAL A 218 0.48 -25.04 6.21
C VAL A 218 0.06 -25.29 4.77
N HIS A 219 -1.21 -25.01 4.48
CA HIS A 219 -1.70 -24.98 3.10
C HIS A 219 -1.07 -23.78 2.38
N ALA A 220 0.03 -24.01 1.67
CA ALA A 220 0.80 -22.96 1.01
C ALA A 220 0.53 -22.93 -0.49
N VAL A 221 -0.11 -21.86 -0.96
CA VAL A 221 -0.51 -21.69 -2.37
C VAL A 221 -0.26 -20.27 -2.86
N GLY A 222 -0.39 -20.06 -4.16
CA GLY A 222 -0.29 -18.75 -4.80
C GLY A 222 0.86 -18.61 -5.79
N SER A 223 0.62 -17.82 -6.83
CA SER A 223 1.62 -17.34 -7.78
C SER A 223 1.09 -16.08 -8.44
N TYR A 224 1.99 -15.18 -8.84
CA TYR A 224 1.59 -14.00 -9.61
C TYR A 224 0.94 -14.34 -10.97
N SER A 225 1.14 -15.57 -11.46
CA SER A 225 0.62 -16.05 -12.74
C SER A 225 -0.64 -16.90 -12.65
N ASP A 226 -1.07 -17.28 -11.44
CA ASP A 226 -2.18 -18.22 -11.26
C ASP A 226 -3.44 -17.46 -10.84
N GLN A 227 -4.33 -17.24 -11.81
CA GLN A 227 -5.55 -16.43 -11.67
C GLN A 227 -6.55 -16.98 -10.65
N ARG A 228 -6.46 -18.27 -10.28
CA ARG A 228 -7.35 -18.89 -9.29
C ARG A 228 -7.24 -18.26 -7.91
N TYR A 229 -6.10 -17.65 -7.60
CA TYR A 229 -5.82 -17.02 -6.31
C TYR A 229 -5.99 -15.49 -6.33
N TRP A 230 -6.81 -14.99 -7.25
CA TRP A 230 -7.14 -13.57 -7.41
C TRP A 230 -8.65 -13.36 -7.37
N GLY A 231 -9.09 -12.10 -7.17
CA GLY A 231 -10.51 -11.74 -7.15
C GLY A 231 -11.32 -12.66 -6.22
N GLU A 232 -12.45 -13.15 -6.73
CA GLU A 232 -13.34 -14.04 -5.97
C GLU A 232 -12.69 -15.36 -5.52
N GLY A 233 -11.83 -15.97 -6.35
CA GLY A 233 -11.13 -17.20 -5.96
C GLY A 233 -10.22 -16.98 -4.75
N ARG A 234 -9.61 -15.79 -4.64
CA ARG A 234 -8.87 -15.37 -3.44
C ARG A 234 -9.81 -15.18 -2.25
N THR A 235 -10.91 -14.47 -2.44
CA THR A 235 -11.90 -14.19 -1.39
C THR A 235 -12.43 -15.49 -0.78
N GLN A 236 -12.82 -16.45 -1.62
CA GLN A 236 -13.28 -17.78 -1.20
C GLN A 236 -12.20 -18.54 -0.42
N LEU A 237 -10.97 -18.59 -0.93
CA LEU A 237 -9.87 -19.29 -0.27
C LEU A 237 -9.56 -18.70 1.12
N LEU A 238 -9.55 -17.36 1.24
CA LEU A 238 -9.30 -16.69 2.52
C LEU A 238 -10.45 -16.90 3.51
N ASN A 239 -11.71 -16.94 3.04
CA ASN A 239 -12.87 -17.22 3.89
C ASN A 239 -12.90 -18.66 4.41
N ARG A 240 -12.23 -19.60 3.75
CA ARG A 240 -12.05 -20.98 4.22
C ARG A 240 -10.93 -21.15 5.25
N ALA A 241 -10.05 -20.16 5.40
CA ALA A 241 -8.91 -20.24 6.31
C ALA A 241 -9.27 -19.76 7.73
N LYS A 242 -8.89 -20.51 8.77
CA LYS A 242 -8.94 -20.04 10.16
C LYS A 242 -7.81 -19.04 10.43
N ILE A 243 -6.60 -19.35 9.95
CA ILE A 243 -5.40 -18.55 10.12
C ILE A 243 -4.75 -18.26 8.76
N LEU A 244 -4.36 -17.01 8.52
CA LEU A 244 -3.51 -16.59 7.41
C LEU A 244 -2.12 -16.20 7.93
N LEU A 245 -1.07 -16.85 7.42
CA LEU A 245 0.30 -16.49 7.73
C LEU A 245 0.77 -15.30 6.89
N ASN A 246 1.20 -14.22 7.55
CA ASN A 246 1.88 -13.11 6.92
C ASN A 246 3.40 -13.28 6.97
N LEU A 247 3.94 -13.85 5.89
CA LEU A 247 5.38 -14.04 5.68
C LEU A 247 5.89 -13.05 4.62
N PRO A 248 6.28 -11.83 5.03
CA PRO A 248 6.80 -10.84 4.10
C PRO A 248 8.11 -11.32 3.46
N ARG A 249 8.46 -10.68 2.35
CA ARG A 249 9.71 -10.96 1.66
C ARG A 249 10.92 -10.60 2.53
N HIS A 250 10.81 -9.50 3.26
CA HIS A 250 11.83 -8.97 4.16
C HIS A 250 11.27 -9.04 5.58
N ALA A 251 12.03 -9.59 6.52
CA ALA A 251 11.63 -9.63 7.92
C ALA A 251 11.41 -8.20 8.43
N GLY A 252 10.37 -7.99 9.26
CA GLY A 252 10.00 -6.67 9.77
C GLY A 252 9.29 -5.73 8.79
N LEU A 253 9.09 -6.14 7.54
CA LEU A 253 8.34 -5.34 6.57
C LEU A 253 6.83 -5.46 6.82
N LEU A 254 6.15 -4.31 6.88
CA LEU A 254 4.69 -4.26 6.85
C LEU A 254 4.20 -4.64 5.45
N ALA A 255 3.59 -5.82 5.33
CA ALA A 255 2.89 -6.26 4.12
C ALA A 255 1.38 -5.98 4.28
N ASP A 256 1.06 -4.70 4.43
CA ASP A 256 -0.27 -4.11 4.62
C ASP A 256 -1.39 -4.81 3.83
N LEU A 257 -1.22 -5.01 2.52
CA LEU A 257 -2.26 -5.62 1.70
C LEU A 257 -2.61 -7.04 2.18
N ARG A 258 -1.65 -7.85 2.65
CA ARG A 258 -1.97 -9.19 3.15
C ARG A 258 -2.72 -9.14 4.48
N LEU A 259 -2.41 -8.17 5.33
CA LEU A 259 -3.16 -7.94 6.57
C LEU A 259 -4.61 -7.58 6.22
N ILE A 260 -4.81 -6.59 5.34
CA ILE A 260 -6.13 -6.15 4.88
C ILE A 260 -6.92 -7.31 4.27
N LEU A 261 -6.31 -8.10 3.38
CA LEU A 261 -6.94 -9.26 2.76
C LEU A 261 -7.41 -10.31 3.78
N GLY A 262 -6.55 -10.67 4.75
CA GLY A 262 -6.89 -11.65 5.78
C GLY A 262 -7.99 -11.16 6.71
N MET A 263 -7.87 -9.91 7.20
CA MET A 263 -8.84 -9.29 8.09
C MET A 263 -10.20 -9.09 7.41
N ALA A 264 -10.22 -8.66 6.15
CA ALA A 264 -11.46 -8.50 5.38
C ALA A 264 -12.22 -9.82 5.19
N ALA A 265 -11.51 -10.94 5.07
CA ALA A 265 -12.09 -12.28 4.99
C ALA A 265 -12.31 -12.96 6.35
N GLY A 266 -12.06 -12.25 7.46
CA GLY A 266 -12.22 -12.75 8.83
C GLY A 266 -11.25 -13.86 9.24
N ALA A 267 -10.13 -14.03 8.54
CA ALA A 267 -9.08 -14.97 8.94
C ALA A 267 -8.15 -14.31 9.97
N LEU A 268 -7.73 -15.06 10.98
CA LEU A 268 -6.73 -14.55 11.93
C LEU A 268 -5.39 -14.40 11.22
N VAL A 269 -4.88 -13.18 11.14
CA VAL A 269 -3.54 -12.96 10.59
C VAL A 269 -2.49 -13.18 11.67
N ILE A 270 -1.60 -14.15 11.46
CA ILE A 270 -0.37 -14.30 12.26
C ILE A 270 0.79 -13.83 11.41
N SER A 271 1.48 -12.79 11.86
CA SER A 271 2.60 -12.16 11.16
C SER A 271 3.90 -12.39 11.90
N GLU A 272 5.01 -12.39 11.15
CA GLU A 272 6.30 -12.05 11.76
C GLU A 272 6.23 -10.65 12.39
N PRO A 273 7.03 -10.36 13.43
CA PRO A 273 7.07 -9.02 14.03
C PRO A 273 7.34 -7.95 12.98
N VAL A 274 6.54 -6.88 13.00
CA VAL A 274 6.60 -5.78 12.03
C VAL A 274 7.24 -4.56 12.68
N TYR A 275 8.18 -3.92 11.98
CA TYR A 275 8.76 -2.67 12.43
C TYR A 275 7.83 -1.50 12.09
N LEU A 276 7.36 -0.79 13.13
CA LEU A 276 6.38 0.30 13.05
C LEU A 276 5.08 -0.16 12.34
N PRO A 277 4.24 -0.97 13.01
CA PRO A 277 3.08 -1.62 12.41
C PRO A 277 1.89 -0.69 12.14
N ASP A 278 1.99 0.60 12.50
CA ASP A 278 0.91 1.56 12.31
C ASP A 278 0.33 1.50 10.87
N PRO A 279 -1.01 1.56 10.74
CA PRO A 279 -1.99 1.80 11.80
C PRO A 279 -2.51 0.50 12.47
N PHE A 280 -1.89 -0.66 12.22
CA PHE A 280 -2.30 -1.93 12.81
C PHE A 280 -1.76 -2.10 14.23
N GLU A 281 -2.57 -2.72 15.10
CA GLU A 281 -2.22 -2.98 16.51
C GLU A 281 -2.01 -4.49 16.73
N PRO A 282 -0.78 -4.96 17.02
CA PRO A 282 -0.53 -6.35 17.43
C PRO A 282 -1.34 -6.74 18.66
N GLY A 283 -1.89 -7.95 18.67
CA GLY A 283 -2.77 -8.48 19.73
C GLY A 283 -4.22 -8.02 19.63
N LYS A 284 -4.53 -7.01 18.80
CA LYS A 284 -5.90 -6.50 18.60
C LYS A 284 -6.41 -6.77 17.19
N HIS A 285 -5.66 -6.36 16.16
CA HIS A 285 -6.07 -6.57 14.75
C HIS A 285 -5.46 -7.84 14.16
N TYR A 286 -4.26 -8.21 14.62
CA TYR A 286 -3.51 -9.39 14.19
C TYR A 286 -2.60 -9.88 15.32
N VAL A 287 -1.92 -11.00 15.13
CA VAL A 287 -0.97 -11.55 16.11
C VAL A 287 0.44 -11.54 15.54
N GLU A 288 1.42 -11.17 16.37
CA GLU A 288 2.84 -11.32 16.04
C GLU A 288 3.40 -12.59 16.66
N ALA A 289 4.20 -13.31 15.87
CA ALA A 289 5.00 -14.45 16.32
C ALA A 289 6.28 -14.52 15.49
N THR A 290 7.42 -14.76 16.15
CA THR A 290 8.64 -15.12 15.41
C THR A 290 8.43 -16.45 14.66
N ILE A 291 9.30 -16.77 13.71
CA ILE A 291 9.20 -18.04 12.96
C ILE A 291 9.27 -19.25 13.89
N GLU A 292 10.07 -19.14 14.95
CA GLU A 292 10.22 -20.09 16.04
C GLU A 292 8.90 -20.31 16.81
N GLU A 293 8.18 -19.24 17.13
CA GLU A 293 6.96 -19.26 17.96
C GLU A 293 5.69 -19.52 17.17
N MET A 294 5.74 -19.37 15.85
CA MET A 294 4.58 -19.43 14.97
C MET A 294 3.83 -20.77 15.03
N PRO A 295 4.49 -21.96 15.10
CA PRO A 295 3.78 -23.23 15.29
C PRO A 295 2.92 -23.26 16.55
N GLU A 296 3.48 -22.87 17.69
CA GLU A 296 2.78 -22.90 18.96
C GLU A 296 1.68 -21.82 19.04
N THR A 297 1.97 -20.64 18.49
CA THR A 297 0.99 -19.56 18.40
C THR A 297 -0.20 -19.97 17.54
N ALA A 298 0.03 -20.64 16.41
CA ALA A 298 -1.04 -21.14 15.57
C ALA A 298 -1.89 -22.21 16.28
N ARG A 299 -1.26 -23.20 16.93
CA ARG A 299 -1.96 -24.23 17.72
C ARG A 299 -2.84 -23.63 18.81
N ARG A 300 -2.32 -22.65 19.55
CA ARG A 300 -3.09 -21.93 20.58
C ARG A 300 -4.37 -21.34 20.01
N TYR A 301 -4.31 -20.60 18.90
CA TYR A 301 -5.49 -19.97 18.30
C TYR A 301 -6.39 -20.92 17.50
N LEU A 302 -5.88 -22.10 17.11
CA LEU A 302 -6.72 -23.18 16.60
C LEU A 302 -7.55 -23.82 17.72
N ALA A 303 -6.96 -23.97 18.92
CA ALA A 303 -7.61 -24.53 20.10
C ALA A 303 -8.54 -23.54 20.83
N ASP A 304 -8.29 -22.23 20.73
CA ASP A 304 -9.09 -21.18 21.38
C ASP A 304 -9.82 -20.33 20.32
N GLU A 305 -11.02 -20.79 19.96
CA GLU A 305 -11.87 -20.10 18.99
C GLU A 305 -12.34 -18.73 19.48
N ASP A 306 -12.66 -18.57 20.77
CA ASP A 306 -13.14 -17.30 21.29
C ASP A 306 -12.04 -16.24 21.24
N ALA A 307 -10.80 -16.59 21.59
CA ALA A 307 -9.66 -15.68 21.44
C ALA A 307 -9.39 -15.33 19.99
N ARG A 308 -9.46 -16.31 19.08
CA ARG A 308 -9.33 -16.07 17.64
C ARG A 308 -10.41 -15.12 17.13
N ARG A 309 -11.67 -15.38 17.48
CA ARG A 309 -12.84 -14.62 17.03
C ARG A 309 -12.77 -13.15 17.45
N ARG A 310 -12.39 -12.86 18.70
CA ARG A 310 -12.21 -11.49 19.20
C ARG A 310 -11.24 -10.68 18.32
N ILE A 311 -10.10 -11.27 17.95
CA ILE A 311 -9.09 -10.58 17.13
C ILE A 311 -9.57 -10.44 15.68
N THR A 312 -10.19 -11.47 15.11
CA THR A 312 -10.69 -11.41 13.73
C THR A 312 -11.83 -10.41 13.56
N GLU A 313 -12.74 -10.31 14.52
CA GLU A 313 -13.82 -9.33 14.50
C GLU A 313 -13.27 -7.90 14.61
N ALA A 314 -12.33 -7.67 15.54
CA ALA A 314 -11.68 -6.36 15.68
C ALA A 314 -10.89 -5.97 14.42
N GLY A 315 -10.11 -6.90 13.86
CA GLY A 315 -9.38 -6.67 12.61
C GLY A 315 -10.30 -6.40 11.42
N HIS A 316 -11.38 -7.18 11.28
CA HIS A 316 -12.37 -7.00 10.22
C HIS A 316 -13.06 -5.65 10.30
N ALA A 317 -13.58 -5.28 11.48
CA ALA A 317 -14.22 -3.99 11.70
C ALA A 317 -13.25 -2.84 11.41
N PHE A 318 -12.02 -2.92 11.93
CA PHE A 318 -11.01 -1.90 11.68
C PHE A 318 -10.74 -1.69 10.19
N VAL A 319 -10.48 -2.75 9.41
CA VAL A 319 -10.17 -2.56 7.98
C VAL A 319 -11.39 -2.15 7.16
N THR A 320 -12.58 -2.65 7.47
CA THR A 320 -13.78 -2.37 6.65
C THR A 320 -14.48 -1.06 6.99
N GLN A 321 -14.21 -0.48 8.17
CA GLN A 321 -14.92 0.71 8.67
C GLN A 321 -13.99 1.89 8.95
N GLU A 322 -12.75 1.65 9.39
CA GLU A 322 -11.80 2.72 9.72
C GLU A 322 -10.72 2.90 8.67
N LEU A 323 -10.01 1.83 8.32
CA LEU A 323 -8.89 1.85 7.37
C LEU A 323 -9.38 1.58 5.95
N THR A 324 -10.24 2.45 5.42
CA THR A 324 -10.78 2.32 4.05
C THR A 324 -10.03 3.23 3.08
N TRP A 325 -10.07 2.93 1.77
CA TRP A 325 -9.44 3.81 0.79
C TRP A 325 -10.14 5.15 0.67
N GLU A 326 -11.45 5.21 0.90
CA GLU A 326 -12.20 6.46 0.95
C GLU A 326 -11.62 7.39 2.01
N HIS A 327 -11.35 6.89 3.22
CA HIS A 327 -10.67 7.67 4.27
C HIS A 327 -9.24 8.04 3.90
N SER A 328 -8.44 7.07 3.42
CA SER A 328 -7.04 7.34 3.03
C SER A 328 -6.93 8.39 1.92
N PHE A 329 -7.82 8.36 0.92
CA PHE A 329 -7.82 9.31 -0.19
C PHE A 329 -8.46 10.64 0.18
N ALA A 330 -9.44 10.67 1.08
CA ALA A 330 -9.92 11.93 1.66
C ALA A 330 -8.81 12.67 2.42
N ASP A 331 -8.03 11.96 3.25
CA ASP A 331 -6.88 12.53 3.97
C ASP A 331 -5.78 13.01 3.01
N LEU A 332 -5.50 12.24 1.96
CA LEU A 332 -4.55 12.62 0.91
C LEU A 332 -4.99 13.91 0.19
N LEU A 333 -6.27 14.04 -0.15
CA LEU A 333 -6.80 15.24 -0.81
C LEU A 333 -6.82 16.45 0.12
N ALA A 334 -7.07 16.25 1.42
CA ALA A 334 -6.94 17.31 2.41
C ALA A 334 -5.50 17.84 2.48
N LEU A 335 -4.50 16.94 2.52
CA LEU A 335 -3.09 17.34 2.43
C LEU A 335 -2.76 18.03 1.10
N ALA A 336 -3.32 17.55 -0.01
CA ALA A 336 -3.13 18.18 -1.31
C ALA A 336 -3.69 19.61 -1.34
N ALA A 337 -4.85 19.83 -0.72
CA ALA A 337 -5.46 21.15 -0.61
C ALA A 337 -4.58 22.14 0.18
N GLU A 338 -3.84 21.67 1.18
CA GLU A 338 -2.93 22.49 1.98
C GLU A 338 -1.59 22.76 1.28
N ARG A 339 -1.10 21.82 0.44
CA ARG A 339 0.29 21.80 -0.06
C ARG A 339 0.44 22.16 -1.53
N LEU A 340 -0.57 21.88 -2.35
CA LEU A 340 -0.51 22.22 -3.77
C LEU A 340 -0.55 23.73 -3.97
N PRO A 341 0.19 24.27 -4.95
CA PRO A 341 0.11 25.69 -5.27
C PRO A 341 -1.33 26.04 -5.68
N PRO A 342 -1.84 27.22 -5.27
CA PRO A 342 -3.12 27.70 -5.73
C PRO A 342 -3.06 27.88 -7.25
N LEU A 343 -4.21 27.71 -7.92
CA LEU A 343 -4.32 28.10 -9.32
C LEU A 343 -3.93 29.57 -9.42
N ALA A 344 -2.91 29.87 -10.23
CA ALA A 344 -2.65 31.24 -10.60
C ALA A 344 -3.97 31.81 -11.14
N ALA A 345 -4.45 32.90 -10.54
CA ALA A 345 -5.64 33.58 -11.03
C ALA A 345 -5.42 33.76 -12.54
N ARG A 346 -6.29 33.16 -13.36
CA ARG A 346 -6.21 33.32 -14.81
C ARG A 346 -6.08 34.82 -15.03
N ALA A 347 -4.93 35.26 -15.53
CA ALA A 347 -4.80 36.62 -16.00
C ALA A 347 -5.91 36.73 -17.04
N THR A 348 -6.98 37.45 -16.68
CA THR A 348 -8.05 37.78 -17.61
C THR A 348 -7.36 38.61 -18.68
N SER A 349 -6.94 37.96 -19.76
CA SER A 349 -6.49 38.66 -20.95
C SER A 349 -7.66 39.55 -21.39
N PRO A 350 -7.44 40.86 -21.55
CA PRO A 350 -8.48 41.80 -21.96
C PRO A 350 -9.02 41.49 -23.35
#